data_AF-A0A1Q5S280-F1
#
_entry.id   AF-A0A1Q5S280-F1
#
_cell.length_a   1.000
_cell.length_b   1.000
_cell.length_c   1.000
_cell.angle_alpha   90.00
_cell.angle_beta   90.00
_cell.angle_gamma   90.00
#
_symmetry.space_group_name_H-M   'P 1'
#
loop_
_entity.id
_entity.type
_entity.pdbx_description
1 polymer ?
#
loop_
_entity_poly.entity_id
_entity_poly.type
_entity_poly.pdbx_seq_one_letter_code
_entity_poly.pdbx_strand_id
1 'polypeptide(L)' 'MVAIQVQNLIDFVAEVFGHADSSQAAGVDQVLIPGDPERKTRAELTRNGIPLPDDTWAAIVNTAREVGVSEVSIQRATA' A
#
# COMPACT_ATOMS: atom_id res chain seq x y z
N MET A 1 15.49 -31.87 13.56
CA MET A 1 14.62 -31.17 12.59
C MET A 1 13.32 -30.87 13.30
N VAL A 2 12.90 -29.61 13.37
CA VAL A 2 11.61 -29.24 13.98
C VAL A 2 10.61 -29.06 12.85
N ALA A 3 9.45 -29.70 12.96
CA ALA A 3 8.32 -29.50 12.06
C ALA A 3 7.28 -28.65 12.79
N ILE A 4 6.93 -27.50 12.23
CA ILE A 4 5.95 -26.57 12.78
C ILE A 4 4.77 -26.53 11.80
N GLN A 5 3.55 -26.61 12.33
CA GLN A 5 2.36 -26.40 11.51
C GLN A 5 2.33 -24.95 11.02
N VAL A 6 2.02 -24.72 9.75
CA VAL A 6 2.02 -23.38 9.14
C VAL A 6 1.17 -22.40 9.94
N GLN A 7 0.01 -22.85 10.45
CA GLN A 7 -0.86 -22.01 11.26
C GLN A 7 -0.19 -21.55 12.56
N ASN A 8 0.49 -22.45 13.28
CA ASN A 8 1.19 -22.10 14.51
C ASN A 8 2.30 -21.06 14.27
N LEU A 9 2.96 -21.12 13.11
CA LEU A 9 3.97 -20.12 12.74
C LEU A 9 3.32 -18.76 12.46
N ILE A 10 2.22 -18.74 11.74
CA ILE A 10 1.46 -17.50 11.45
C ILE A 10 0.97 -16.87 12.75
N ASP A 11 0.36 -17.66 13.62
CA ASP A 11 -0.20 -17.20 14.89
C ASP A 11 0.90 -16.65 15.81
N PHE A 12 2.03 -17.37 15.91
CA PHE A 12 3.18 -16.91 16.67
C PHE A 12 3.75 -15.58 16.14
N VAL A 13 3.89 -15.44 14.82
CA VAL A 13 4.38 -14.19 14.22
C VAL A 13 3.39 -13.05 14.47
N ALA A 14 2.08 -13.30 14.36
CA ALA A 14 1.05 -12.32 14.67
C ALA A 14 1.09 -11.90 16.14
N GLU A 15 1.31 -12.85 17.06
CA GLU A 15 1.48 -12.57 18.49
C GLU A 15 2.73 -11.72 18.74
N VAL A 16 3.87 -12.07 18.15
CA VAL A 16 5.12 -11.28 18.26
C VAL A 16 4.88 -9.85 17.79
N PHE A 17 4.21 -9.67 16.66
CA PHE A 17 3.87 -8.34 16.14
C PHE A 17 2.85 -7.60 17.00
N GLY A 18 1.91 -8.30 17.63
CA GLY A 18 0.97 -7.71 18.60
C GLY A 18 1.66 -7.12 19.84
N HIS A 19 2.89 -7.55 20.15
CA HIS A 19 3.69 -6.99 21.23
C HIS A 19 4.53 -5.77 20.81
N ALA A 20 4.53 -5.36 19.54
CA ALA A 20 5.40 -4.29 19.04
C ALA A 20 5.22 -2.96 19.80
N ASP A 21 3.99 -2.62 20.19
CA ASP A 21 3.67 -1.40 20.93
C ASP A 21 4.32 -1.33 22.33
N SER A 22 4.67 -2.48 22.92
CA SER A 22 5.37 -2.52 24.22
C SER A 22 6.79 -1.93 24.18
N SER A 23 7.32 -1.68 22.97
CA SER A 23 8.67 -1.15 22.74
C SER A 23 8.70 0.33 22.28
N GLN A 24 7.56 1.03 22.38
CA GLN A 24 7.43 2.41 21.93
C GLN A 24 8.41 3.36 22.67
N ALA A 25 9.23 4.08 21.90
CA ALA A 25 10.12 5.10 22.43
C ALA A 25 9.34 6.39 22.78
N ALA A 26 9.84 7.17 23.74
CA ALA A 26 9.24 8.45 24.10
C ALA A 26 9.21 9.40 22.89
N GLY A 27 8.03 9.96 22.60
CA GLY A 27 7.82 10.88 21.47
C GLY A 27 7.53 10.20 20.12
N VAL A 28 7.46 8.87 20.08
CA VAL A 28 6.90 8.12 18.94
C VAL A 28 5.43 7.86 19.25
N ASP A 29 4.52 8.14 18.32
CA ASP A 29 3.07 7.97 18.55
C ASP A 29 2.62 6.50 18.49
N GLN A 30 3.24 5.71 17.62
CA GLN A 30 2.93 4.29 17.43
C GLN A 30 4.11 3.53 16.83
N VAL A 31 4.29 2.26 17.20
CA VAL A 31 5.24 1.36 16.53
C VAL A 31 4.53 0.75 15.32
N LEU A 32 5.15 0.86 14.14
CA LEU A 32 4.61 0.26 12.91
C LEU A 32 5.35 -1.02 12.59
N ILE A 33 4.61 -2.08 12.26
CA ILE A 33 5.21 -3.33 11.77
C ILE A 33 5.34 -3.30 10.23
N PRO A 34 6.23 -4.11 9.64
CA PRO A 34 6.31 -4.25 8.19
C PRO A 34 4.93 -4.53 7.57
N GLY A 35 4.56 -3.72 6.58
CA GLY A 35 3.26 -3.80 5.92
C GLY A 35 2.18 -2.86 6.49
N ASP A 36 2.32 -2.33 7.72
CA ASP A 36 1.35 -1.35 8.25
C ASP A 36 1.34 -0.04 7.47
N PRO A 37 2.50 0.61 7.19
CA PRO A 37 2.52 1.85 6.41
C PRO A 37 1.84 1.67 5.05
N GLU A 38 2.08 0.54 4.39
CA GLU A 38 1.52 0.21 3.09
C GLU A 38 0.01 -0.07 3.17
N ARG A 39 -0.44 -0.79 4.21
CA ARG A 39 -1.88 -1.01 4.47
C ARG A 39 -2.61 0.30 4.72
N LYS A 40 -2.04 1.18 5.55
CA LYS A 40 -2.60 2.50 5.86
C LYS A 40 -2.68 3.37 4.59
N THR A 41 -1.58 3.45 3.84
CA THR A 41 -1.52 4.21 2.59
C THR A 41 -2.51 3.64 1.56
N ARG A 42 -2.60 2.32 1.40
CA ARG A 42 -3.57 1.70 0.50
C ARG A 42 -5.00 2.02 0.90
N ALA A 43 -5.34 1.92 2.18
CA ALA A 43 -6.68 2.23 2.67
C ALA A 43 -7.05 3.69 2.38
N GLU A 44 -6.13 4.61 2.65
CA GLU A 44 -6.28 6.04 2.38
C GLU A 44 -6.48 6.31 0.88
N LEU A 45 -5.57 5.83 0.02
CA LEU A 45 -5.64 6.06 -1.42
C LEU A 45 -6.83 5.35 -2.09
N THR A 46 -7.28 4.22 -1.55
CA THR A 46 -8.50 3.53 -2.03
C THR A 46 -9.73 4.37 -1.71
N ARG A 47 -9.75 5.03 -0.55
CA ARG A 47 -10.89 5.84 -0.11
C ARG A 47 -10.92 7.21 -0.78
N ASN A 48 -9.78 7.86 -0.87
CA ASN A 48 -9.67 9.28 -1.21
C ASN A 48 -9.12 9.53 -2.62
N GLY A 49 -8.73 8.47 -3.34
CA GLY A 49 -8.10 8.56 -4.65
C GLY A 49 -6.56 8.68 -4.56
N ILE A 50 -5.90 8.49 -5.71
CA ILE A 50 -4.44 8.55 -5.83
C ILE A 50 -4.04 9.95 -6.32
N PRO A 51 -3.34 10.76 -5.50
CA PRO A 51 -2.84 12.04 -5.97
C PRO A 51 -1.67 11.80 -6.93
N LEU A 52 -1.78 12.31 -8.15
CA LEU A 52 -0.72 12.30 -9.16
C LEU A 52 -0.42 13.74 -9.56
N PRO A 53 0.87 14.14 -9.68
CA PRO A 53 1.23 15.41 -10.28
C PRO A 53 0.73 15.50 -11.73
N ASP A 54 0.28 16.68 -12.15
CA ASP A 54 -0.27 16.90 -13.49
C ASP A 54 0.69 16.45 -14.60
N ASP A 55 1.98 16.77 -14.46
CA ASP A 55 3.02 16.37 -15.42
C ASP A 55 3.19 14.85 -15.52
N THR A 56 3.05 14.15 -14.38
CA THR A 56 3.13 12.68 -14.35
C THR A 56 1.94 12.06 -15.06
N TRP A 57 0.74 12.60 -14.82
CA TRP A 57 -0.47 12.15 -15.51
C TRP A 57 -0.41 12.42 -17.01
N ALA A 58 0.06 13.59 -17.43
CA ALA A 58 0.26 13.93 -18.83
C ALA A 58 1.21 12.95 -19.53
N ALA A 59 2.31 12.55 -18.87
CA ALA A 59 3.24 11.55 -19.40
C ALA A 59 2.59 10.17 -19.58
N ILE A 60 1.76 9.74 -18.62
CA ILE A 60 0.99 8.49 -18.71
C ILE A 60 0.03 8.53 -19.91
N VAL A 61 -0.73 9.62 -20.05
CA VAL A 61 -1.68 9.80 -21.15
C VAL A 61 -0.99 9.81 -22.51
N ASN A 62 0.15 10.50 -22.63
CA ASN A 62 0.94 10.52 -23.88
C ASN A 62 1.44 9.10 -24.23
N THR A 63 1.98 8.37 -23.25
CA THR A 63 2.41 6.98 -23.45
C THR A 63 1.24 6.09 -23.89
N ALA A 64 0.05 6.27 -23.30
CA ALA A 64 -1.15 5.54 -23.67
C ALA A 64 -1.55 5.78 -25.14
N ARG A 65 -1.43 7.02 -25.63
CA ARG A 65 -1.67 7.36 -27.04
C ARG A 65 -0.65 6.70 -27.97
N GLU A 66 0.63 6.74 -27.62
CA GLU A 66 1.71 6.15 -28.41
C GLU A 66 1.53 4.64 -28.60
N VAL A 67 1.03 3.93 -27.59
CA VAL A 67 0.76 2.49 -27.65
C VAL A 67 -0.64 2.14 -28.20
N GLY A 68 -1.42 3.13 -28.61
CA GLY A 68 -2.70 2.94 -29.30
C GLY A 68 -3.93 2.75 -28.38
N VAL A 69 -3.88 3.19 -27.12
CA VAL A 69 -5.07 3.23 -26.25
C VAL A 69 -6.07 4.25 -26.80
N SER A 70 -7.35 3.87 -26.87
CA SER A 70 -8.39 4.76 -27.42
C SER A 70 -8.58 6.03 -26.59
N GLU A 71 -8.86 7.16 -27.26
CA GLU A 71 -9.17 8.43 -26.58
C GLU A 71 -10.38 8.31 -25.64
N VAL A 72 -11.36 7.46 -25.96
CA VAL A 72 -12.51 7.19 -25.10
C VAL A 72 -12.08 6.56 -23.77
N SER A 73 -11.10 5.64 -23.79
CA SER A 73 -10.56 5.03 -22.57
C SER A 73 -9.77 6.04 -21.74
N ILE A 74 -8.98 6.89 -22.39
CA ILE A 74 -8.19 7.95 -21.73
C ILE A 74 -9.11 8.94 -21.02
N GLN A 75 -10.17 9.42 -21.70
CA GLN A 75 -11.13 10.37 -21.13
C GLN A 75 -11.88 9.80 -19.92
N ARG A 76 -12.24 8.52 -19.95
CA ARG A 76 -12.89 7.83 -18.82
C ARG A 76 -11.99 7.71 -17.59
N ALA A 77 -10.68 7.69 -17.76
CA ALA A 77 -9.74 7.63 -16.64
C ALA A 77 -9.56 8.98 -15.93
N THR A 78 -9.99 10.08 -16.56
CA THR A 78 -9.90 11.45 -16.03
C THR A 78 -11.22 12.03 -15.53
N ALA A 79 -12.33 11.32 -15.74
CA ALA A 79 -13.68 11.72 -15.32
C ALA A 79 -14.00 11.13 -13.94
#